data_AF-A0AAV5L096-F1
#
_entry.id   AF-A0AAV5L096-F1
#
_cell.length_a   1.000
_cell.length_b   1.000
_cell.length_c   1.000
_cell.angle_alpha   90.00
_cell.angle_beta   90.00
_cell.angle_gamma   90.00
#
_symmetry.space_group_name_H-M   'P 1'
#
loop_
_entity.id
_entity.type
_entity.pdbx_description
1 polymer ?
#
loop_
_entity_poly.entity_id
_entity_poly.type
_entity_poly.pdbx_seq_one_letter_code
_entity_poly.pdbx_strand_id
1 'polypeptide(L)'
;MLPQSSQTTASPSLTNLVTEKLTYDNFLLWKVQIVPIAKGYGVMDHLDGLKLAPSEFVELEDDKGKTNLEPNLEYEKWYAQDQQVSAWINSTLSPEILAQKVCHVLASLGEEYKMFATIMLAKPPLPSCDDLKTLLLQHELAFNITSNASSRVIDTPLQSSASHNVLYTFA
;
A
#
# COMPACT_ATOMS: atom_id res chain seq x y z
N MET A 1 6.20 42.50 2.92
CA MET A 1 6.11 41.06 2.62
C MET A 1 5.64 40.36 3.87
N LEU A 2 4.49 39.68 3.84
CA LEU A 2 3.96 38.93 4.99
C LEU A 2 4.48 37.49 4.94
N PRO A 3 4.88 36.88 6.06
CA PRO A 3 5.29 35.48 6.08
C PRO A 3 4.07 34.59 5.84
N GLN A 4 4.12 33.73 4.82
CA GLN A 4 3.15 32.66 4.66
C GLN A 4 3.35 31.67 5.80
N SER A 5 2.37 31.59 6.71
CA SER A 5 2.30 30.52 7.68
C SER A 5 2.13 29.19 6.95
N SER A 6 3.14 28.33 7.03
CA SER A 6 2.98 26.90 6.75
C SER A 6 1.98 26.36 7.77
N GLN A 7 0.72 26.25 7.35
CA GLN A 7 -0.27 25.51 8.11
C GLN A 7 0.13 24.04 8.04
N THR A 8 0.82 23.55 9.07
CA THR A 8 0.89 22.13 9.35
C THR A 8 -0.54 21.72 9.73
N THR A 9 -1.34 21.35 8.74
CA THR A 9 -2.65 20.73 8.97
C THR A 9 -2.37 19.41 9.66
N ALA A 10 -2.50 19.40 11.00
CA ALA A 10 -2.49 18.17 11.76
C ALA A 10 -3.55 17.25 11.17
N SER A 11 -3.14 16.09 10.65
CA SER A 11 -4.05 15.10 10.10
C SER A 11 -5.07 14.74 11.19
N PRO A 12 -6.36 15.03 10.99
CA PRO A 12 -7.36 14.83 12.02
C PRO A 12 -7.46 13.34 12.34
N SER A 13 -7.22 12.97 13.60
CA SER A 13 -7.35 11.58 14.07
C SER A 13 -8.81 11.15 14.00
N LEU A 14 -9.14 10.40 12.96
CA LEU A 14 -10.53 10.06 12.64
C LEU A 14 -11.14 9.00 13.54
N THR A 15 -10.32 8.33 14.34
CA THR A 15 -10.74 7.55 15.51
C THR A 15 -11.67 8.34 16.44
N ASN A 16 -11.62 9.67 16.41
CA ASN A 16 -12.53 10.52 17.20
C ASN A 16 -13.83 10.89 16.47
N LEU A 17 -13.89 10.72 15.14
CA LEU A 17 -15.04 11.11 14.30
C LEU A 17 -15.90 9.91 13.90
N VAL A 18 -15.35 8.70 13.95
CA VAL A 18 -16.07 7.44 13.71
C VAL A 18 -16.38 6.80 15.05
N THR A 19 -17.66 6.68 15.35
CA THR A 19 -18.13 6.17 16.66
C THR A 19 -18.04 4.64 16.74
N GLU A 20 -18.15 3.97 15.60
CA GLU A 20 -18.21 2.51 15.49
C GLU A 20 -17.16 2.02 14.50
N LYS A 21 -16.28 1.13 14.93
CA LYS A 21 -15.34 0.47 14.00
C LYS A 21 -16.10 -0.47 13.06
N LEU A 22 -15.63 -0.61 11.82
CA LEU A 22 -16.22 -1.54 10.86
C LEU A 22 -16.12 -2.97 11.37
N THR A 23 -17.25 -3.64 11.48
CA THR A 23 -17.42 -5.06 11.74
C THR A 23 -18.21 -5.71 10.59
N TYR A 24 -18.40 -7.02 10.62
CA TYR A 24 -19.16 -7.76 9.61
C TYR A 24 -20.62 -7.31 9.47
N ASP A 25 -21.20 -6.77 10.55
CA ASP A 25 -22.65 -6.52 10.64
C ASP A 25 -23.03 -5.04 10.50
N ASN A 26 -22.06 -4.12 10.47
CA ASN A 26 -22.33 -2.68 10.56
C ASN A 26 -21.86 -1.86 9.36
N PHE A 27 -21.55 -2.50 8.22
CA PHE A 27 -21.01 -1.81 7.02
C PHE A 27 -21.82 -0.58 6.60
N LEU A 28 -23.14 -0.67 6.56
CA LEU A 28 -23.98 0.46 6.16
C LEU A 28 -23.89 1.64 7.14
N LEU A 29 -23.85 1.34 8.45
CA LEU A 29 -23.73 2.37 9.49
C LEU A 29 -22.35 3.03 9.45
N TRP A 30 -21.29 2.22 9.33
CA TRP A 30 -19.92 2.69 9.15
C TRP A 30 -19.80 3.58 7.90
N LYS A 31 -20.38 3.15 6.77
CA LYS A 31 -20.34 3.91 5.50
C LYS A 31 -21.01 5.28 5.61
N VAL A 32 -22.14 5.37 6.31
CA VAL A 32 -22.85 6.64 6.55
C VAL A 32 -22.00 7.64 7.34
N GLN A 33 -21.10 7.15 8.21
CA GLN A 33 -20.16 8.01 8.94
C GLN A 33 -18.97 8.42 8.08
N ILE A 34 -18.38 7.49 7.33
CA ILE A 34 -17.15 7.74 6.55
C ILE A 34 -17.38 8.65 5.35
N VAL A 35 -18.47 8.45 4.60
CA VAL A 35 -18.69 9.15 3.33
C VAL A 35 -18.76 10.69 3.47
N PRO A 36 -19.54 11.26 4.41
CA PRO A 36 -19.56 12.71 4.62
C PRO A 36 -18.20 13.26 5.05
N ILE A 37 -17.45 12.50 5.85
CA ILE A 37 -16.14 12.90 6.33
C ILE A 37 -15.13 12.91 5.18
N ALA A 38 -15.12 11.88 4.34
CA ALA A 38 -14.27 11.79 3.16
C ALA A 38 -14.55 12.91 2.15
N LYS A 39 -15.83 13.25 1.96
CA LYS A 39 -16.23 14.41 1.15
C LYS A 39 -15.75 15.73 1.77
N GLY A 40 -15.87 15.88 3.10
CA GLY A 40 -15.40 17.06 3.82
C GLY A 40 -13.90 17.29 3.70
N TYR A 41 -13.10 16.23 3.63
CA TYR A 41 -11.64 16.29 3.42
C TYR A 41 -11.21 16.28 1.94
N GLY A 42 -12.15 16.16 0.99
CA GLY A 42 -11.81 16.11 -0.44
C GLY A 42 -11.01 14.87 -0.84
N VAL A 43 -11.16 13.76 -0.12
CA VAL A 43 -10.43 12.50 -0.38
C VAL A 43 -11.32 11.42 -0.99
N MET A 44 -12.57 11.76 -1.33
CA MET A 44 -13.53 10.81 -1.87
C MET A 44 -13.06 10.17 -3.19
N ASP A 45 -12.29 10.92 -3.98
CA ASP A 45 -11.74 10.43 -5.26
C ASP A 45 -10.73 9.29 -5.10
N HIS A 46 -10.09 9.19 -3.92
CA HIS A 46 -9.21 8.07 -3.55
C HIS A 46 -10.02 6.85 -3.06
N LEU A 47 -11.19 7.05 -2.47
CA LEU A 47 -12.06 5.96 -1.98
C LEU A 47 -12.91 5.33 -3.08
N ASP A 48 -13.41 6.14 -4.01
CA ASP A 48 -14.24 5.67 -5.11
C ASP A 48 -13.40 5.12 -6.28
N GLY A 49 -12.06 5.25 -6.21
CA GLY A 49 -11.13 4.81 -7.25
C GLY A 49 -11.24 5.59 -8.56
N LEU A 50 -11.95 6.73 -8.56
CA LEU A 50 -12.20 7.54 -9.75
C LEU A 50 -10.96 8.33 -10.20
N LYS A 51 -10.05 8.65 -9.27
CA LYS A 51 -8.77 9.28 -9.60
C LYS A 51 -7.74 8.20 -9.90
N LEU A 52 -7.44 8.03 -11.19
CA LEU A 52 -6.34 7.17 -11.63
C LEU A 52 -5.01 7.69 -11.07
N ALA A 53 -4.16 6.76 -10.61
CA ALA A 53 -2.81 7.08 -10.17
C ALA A 53 -2.04 7.78 -11.32
N PRO A 54 -1.40 8.93 -11.06
CA PRO A 54 -0.49 9.55 -12.03
C PRO A 54 0.64 8.58 -12.39
N SER A 55 1.25 8.74 -13.57
CA SER A 55 2.44 7.96 -13.93
C SER A 55 3.56 8.21 -12.92
N GLU A 56 4.20 7.16 -12.42
CA GLU A 56 5.32 7.26 -11.47
C GLU A 56 6.53 7.97 -12.07
N PHE A 57 6.71 7.82 -13.39
CA PHE A 57 7.78 8.45 -14.15
C PHE A 57 7.22 9.30 -15.29
N VAL A 58 7.88 10.42 -15.57
CA VAL A 58 7.63 11.27 -16.73
C VAL A 58 8.84 11.24 -17.66
N GLU A 59 8.59 11.17 -18.96
CA GLU A 59 9.63 11.28 -19.97
C GLU A 59 9.93 12.76 -20.23
N LEU A 60 11.18 13.15 -20.02
CA LEU A 60 11.68 14.48 -20.34
C LEU A 60 12.78 14.35 -21.38
N GLU A 61 12.65 15.09 -22.49
CA GLU A 61 13.73 15.23 -23.47
C GLU A 61 14.73 16.28 -22.97
N ASP A 62 16.02 15.91 -22.98
CA ASP A 62 17.09 16.87 -22.77
C ASP A 62 17.35 17.73 -24.02
N ASP A 63 18.16 18.79 -23.88
CA ASP A 63 18.55 19.69 -24.98
C ASP A 63 19.27 18.97 -26.15
N LYS A 64 19.60 17.68 -25.99
CA LYS A 64 20.25 16.82 -27.00
C LYS A 64 19.29 15.78 -27.61
N GLY A 65 17.99 15.86 -27.30
CA GLY A 65 16.97 14.95 -27.80
C GLY A 65 17.01 13.55 -27.19
N LYS A 66 17.66 13.38 -26.04
CA LYS A 66 17.63 12.12 -25.28
C LYS A 66 16.49 12.18 -24.27
N THR A 67 15.57 11.22 -24.38
CA THR A 67 14.50 10.97 -23.39
C THR A 67 15.10 10.36 -22.13
N ASN A 68 14.95 11.04 -21.00
CA ASN A 68 15.21 10.51 -19.66
C ASN A 68 13.89 10.32 -18.92
N LEU A 69 13.81 9.25 -18.11
CA LEU A 69 12.71 9.03 -17.19
C LEU A 69 13.02 9.71 -15.86
N GLU A 70 12.21 10.69 -15.49
CA GLU A 70 12.32 11.37 -14.20
C GLU A 70 11.15 11.03 -13.28
N PRO A 71 11.36 10.95 -11.96
CA PRO A 71 10.29 10.74 -10.99
C PRO A 71 9.23 11.84 -11.06
N ASN A 72 7.96 11.45 -11.04
CA ASN A 72 6.85 12.38 -11.06
C ASN A 72 6.46 12.84 -9.64
N LEU A 73 6.71 14.11 -9.34
CA LEU A 73 6.30 14.71 -8.06
C LEU A 73 4.78 14.66 -7.82
N GLU A 74 3.97 14.62 -8.87
CA GLU A 74 2.51 14.48 -8.74
C GLU A 74 2.10 13.06 -8.32
N TYR A 75 2.86 12.04 -8.75
CA TYR A 75 2.67 10.67 -8.26
C TYR A 75 3.04 10.59 -6.78
N GLU A 76 4.17 11.18 -6.36
CA GLU A 76 4.59 11.15 -4.95
C GLU A 76 3.55 11.82 -4.04
N LYS A 77 3.01 12.97 -4.44
CA LYS A 77 1.92 13.64 -3.70
C LYS A 77 0.65 12.80 -3.65
N TRP A 78 0.27 12.21 -4.79
CA TRP A 78 -0.91 11.35 -4.88
C TRP A 78 -0.75 10.13 -3.97
N TYR A 79 0.40 9.46 -4.03
CA TYR A 79 0.73 8.29 -3.23
C TYR A 79 0.76 8.63 -1.73
N ALA A 80 1.38 9.75 -1.33
CA ALA A 80 1.37 10.17 0.06
C ALA A 80 -0.06 10.40 0.60
N GLN A 81 -0.93 10.99 -0.22
CA GLN A 81 -2.33 11.20 0.13
C GLN A 81 -3.12 9.88 0.19
N ASP A 82 -2.90 8.99 -0.78
CA ASP A 82 -3.49 7.66 -0.83
C ASP A 82 -3.11 6.82 0.40
N GLN A 83 -1.82 6.80 0.76
CA GLN A 83 -1.33 6.11 1.96
C GLN A 83 -1.93 6.69 3.24
N GLN A 84 -2.14 8.01 3.30
CA GLN A 84 -2.82 8.65 4.42
C GLN A 84 -4.29 8.24 4.50
N VAL A 85 -5.00 8.16 3.37
CA VAL A 85 -6.39 7.68 3.31
C VAL A 85 -6.47 6.21 3.71
N SER A 86 -5.53 5.38 3.27
CA SER A 86 -5.43 3.98 3.64
C SER A 86 -5.19 3.78 5.14
N ALA A 87 -4.21 4.49 5.72
CA ALA A 87 -3.98 4.50 7.17
C ALA A 87 -5.21 4.99 7.94
N TRP A 88 -5.88 6.00 7.39
CA TRP A 88 -7.12 6.53 7.93
C TRP A 88 -8.21 5.45 7.98
N ILE A 89 -8.55 4.82 6.85
CA ILE A 89 -9.57 3.76 6.81
C ILE A 89 -9.20 2.60 7.73
N ASN A 90 -7.94 2.14 7.70
CA ASN A 90 -7.46 1.05 8.56
C ASN A 90 -7.69 1.35 10.07
N SER A 91 -7.59 2.61 10.51
CA SER A 91 -7.84 2.99 11.91
C SER A 91 -9.30 2.81 12.35
N THR A 92 -10.23 2.77 11.38
CA THR A 92 -11.67 2.61 11.60
C THR A 92 -12.13 1.16 11.47
N LEU A 93 -11.23 0.22 11.16
CA LEU A 93 -11.55 -1.20 11.03
C LEU A 93 -11.44 -1.92 12.37
N SER A 94 -12.32 -2.90 12.62
CA SER A 94 -12.17 -3.79 13.77
C SER A 94 -10.98 -4.74 13.57
N PRO A 95 -10.42 -5.31 14.65
CA PRO A 95 -9.36 -6.31 14.56
C PRO A 95 -9.76 -7.52 13.69
N GLU A 96 -11.03 -7.93 13.70
CA GLU A 96 -11.49 -9.07 12.89
C GLU A 96 -11.46 -8.76 11.39
N ILE A 97 -11.83 -7.55 10.99
CA ILE A 97 -11.78 -7.12 9.57
C ILE A 97 -10.33 -6.92 9.12
N LEU A 98 -9.45 -6.39 9.98
CA LEU A 98 -8.01 -6.29 9.69
C LEU A 98 -7.38 -7.67 9.50
N ALA A 99 -7.70 -8.63 10.37
CA ALA A 99 -7.25 -10.01 10.23
C ALA A 99 -7.75 -10.64 8.92
N GLN A 100 -9.00 -10.40 8.53
CA GLN A 100 -9.54 -10.88 7.27
C GLN A 100 -8.80 -10.27 6.06
N LYS A 101 -8.50 -8.96 6.09
CA LYS A 101 -7.71 -8.29 5.05
C LYS A 101 -6.33 -8.95 4.90
N VAL A 102 -5.64 -9.22 6.00
CA VAL A 102 -4.35 -9.93 6.03
C VAL A 102 -4.47 -11.35 5.46
N CYS A 103 -5.49 -12.11 5.85
CA CYS A 103 -5.74 -13.44 5.32
C CYS A 103 -6.03 -13.43 3.81
N HIS A 104 -6.80 -12.45 3.34
CA HIS A 104 -7.11 -12.30 1.92
C HIS A 104 -5.84 -11.99 1.12
N VAL A 105 -5.01 -11.05 1.58
CA VAL A 105 -3.72 -10.73 0.95
C VAL A 105 -2.83 -11.96 0.89
N LEU A 106 -2.67 -12.68 2.00
CA LEU A 106 -1.87 -13.91 2.04
C LEU A 106 -2.37 -14.98 1.05
N ALA A 107 -3.69 -15.09 0.88
CA ALA A 107 -4.28 -16.02 -0.07
C ALA A 107 -4.13 -15.56 -1.54
N SER A 108 -3.99 -14.26 -1.80
CA SER A 108 -3.84 -13.69 -3.14
C SER A 108 -2.38 -13.58 -3.61
N LEU A 109 -1.39 -13.89 -2.76
CA LEU A 109 0.04 -13.76 -3.12
C LEU A 109 0.48 -14.73 -4.23
N GLY A 110 -0.25 -15.80 -4.52
CA GLY A 110 0.12 -16.80 -5.54
C GLY A 110 0.80 -18.05 -4.97
N GLU A 111 0.98 -19.07 -5.82
CA GLU A 111 1.52 -20.39 -5.40
C GLU A 111 3.00 -20.30 -4.98
N GLU A 112 3.75 -19.34 -5.51
CA GLU A 112 5.15 -19.10 -5.20
C GLU A 112 5.37 -18.58 -3.77
N TYR A 113 4.39 -17.91 -3.18
CA TYR A 113 4.42 -17.45 -1.78
C TYR A 113 3.63 -18.37 -0.84
N LYS A 114 3.15 -19.51 -1.30
CA LYS A 114 2.31 -20.43 -0.52
C LYS A 114 2.98 -20.93 0.76
N MET A 115 4.30 -21.18 0.71
CA MET A 115 5.06 -21.56 1.90
C MET A 115 5.09 -20.42 2.93
N PHE A 116 5.33 -19.20 2.47
CA PHE A 116 5.30 -18.00 3.30
C PHE A 116 3.90 -17.77 3.89
N ALA A 117 2.85 -17.84 3.07
CA ALA A 117 1.47 -17.70 3.50
C ALA A 117 1.06 -18.76 4.53
N THR A 118 1.47 -20.01 4.33
CA THR A 118 1.23 -21.10 5.28
C THR A 118 1.92 -20.85 6.62
N ILE A 119 3.17 -20.38 6.61
CA ILE A 119 3.92 -20.04 7.83
C ILE A 119 3.27 -18.87 8.58
N MET A 120 2.82 -17.83 7.85
CA MET A 120 2.17 -16.67 8.44
C MET A 120 0.79 -16.99 9.01
N LEU A 121 0.01 -17.84 8.33
CA LEU A 121 -1.27 -18.33 8.84
C LEU A 121 -1.12 -19.30 10.02
N ALA A 122 -0.02 -20.05 10.09
CA ALA A 122 0.24 -21.00 11.17
C ALA A 122 0.72 -20.35 12.48
N LYS A 123 1.10 -19.06 12.47
CA LYS A 123 1.66 -18.36 13.63
C LYS A 123 0.73 -17.23 14.12
N PRO A 124 -0.18 -17.49 15.08
CA PRO A 124 -0.91 -16.43 15.75
C PRO A 124 -0.01 -15.67 16.75
N PRO A 125 -0.20 -14.35 16.97
CA PRO A 125 -1.18 -13.48 16.33
C PRO A 125 -0.81 -13.11 14.89
N LEU A 126 -1.82 -12.94 14.03
CA LEU A 126 -1.63 -12.53 12.64
C LEU A 126 -0.88 -11.18 12.60
N PRO A 127 0.13 -11.03 11.72
CA PRO A 127 0.87 -9.78 11.58
C PRO A 127 -0.05 -8.65 11.12
N SER A 128 0.27 -7.40 11.51
CA SER A 128 -0.34 -6.22 10.90
C SER A 128 -0.06 -6.20 9.40
N CYS A 129 -0.83 -5.42 8.63
CA CYS A 129 -0.55 -5.21 7.20
C CYS A 129 0.87 -4.63 6.96
N ASP A 130 1.31 -3.73 7.84
CA ASP A 130 2.66 -3.13 7.78
C ASP A 130 3.77 -4.15 8.08
N ASP A 131 3.52 -5.01 9.08
CA ASP A 131 4.43 -6.11 9.44
C ASP A 131 4.47 -7.16 8.33
N LEU A 132 3.32 -7.45 7.71
CA LEU A 132 3.22 -8.38 6.60
C LEU A 132 4.06 -7.91 5.41
N LYS A 133 3.98 -6.64 5.04
CA LYS A 133 4.81 -6.05 3.99
C LYS A 133 6.30 -6.20 4.31
N THR A 134 6.68 -5.92 5.55
CA THR A 134 8.07 -6.07 6.03
C THR A 134 8.54 -7.53 5.96
N LEU A 135 7.71 -8.47 6.43
CA LEU A 135 8.02 -9.90 6.41
C LEU A 135 8.11 -10.46 5.00
N LEU A 136 7.28 -9.98 4.09
CA LEU A 136 7.29 -10.38 2.69
C LEU A 136 8.58 -9.89 2.00
N LEU A 137 8.96 -8.64 2.20
CA LEU A 137 10.24 -8.11 1.72
C LEU A 137 11.43 -8.91 2.28
N GLN A 138 11.40 -9.27 3.57
CA GLN A 138 12.44 -10.12 4.16
C GLN A 138 12.48 -11.51 3.53
N HIS A 139 11.31 -12.11 3.26
CA HIS A 139 11.22 -13.41 2.60
C HIS A 139 11.82 -13.37 1.19
N GLU A 140 11.52 -12.33 0.41
CA GLU A 140 12.09 -12.14 -0.93
C GLU A 140 13.60 -11.95 -0.90
N LEU A 141 14.12 -11.16 0.04
CA LEU A 141 15.56 -10.99 0.22
C LEU A 141 16.25 -12.32 0.60
N ALA A 142 15.67 -13.08 1.53
CA ALA A 142 16.19 -14.39 1.93
C ALA A 142 16.15 -15.40 0.77
N PHE A 143 15.09 -15.38 -0.03
CA PHE A 143 14.95 -16.21 -1.22
C PHE A 143 15.98 -15.86 -2.30
N ASN A 144 16.18 -14.56 -2.57
CA ASN A 144 17.16 -14.07 -3.54
C ASN A 144 18.62 -14.39 -3.12
N ILE A 145 18.94 -14.28 -1.83
CA ILE A 145 20.25 -14.70 -1.29
C ILE A 145 20.45 -16.21 -1.43
N THR A 146 19.43 -17.01 -1.15
CA THR A 146 19.52 -18.47 -1.29
C THR A 146 19.69 -18.88 -2.76
N SER A 147 19.01 -18.19 -3.69
CA SER A 147 19.16 -18.37 -5.14
C SER A 147 20.55 -17.96 -5.66
N ASN A 148 21.10 -16.85 -5.16
CA ASN A 148 22.42 -16.38 -5.57
C ASN A 148 23.56 -17.25 -5.00
N ALA A 149 23.37 -17.86 -3.84
CA ALA A 149 24.33 -18.79 -3.25
C ALA A 149 24.41 -20.12 -4.02
N SER A 150 23.29 -20.54 -4.63
CA SER A 150 23.23 -21.71 -5.52
C SER A 150 23.73 -21.44 -6.95
N SER A 151 23.84 -20.18 -7.38
CA SER A 151 24.20 -19.80 -8.77
C SER A 151 25.67 -19.40 -8.98
N ARG A 152 26.61 -19.98 -8.21
CA ARG A 152 28.06 -19.83 -8.52
C ARG A 152 28.56 -20.66 -9.70
N VAL A 153 27.67 -21.20 -10.54
CA VAL A 153 28.02 -21.89 -11.78
C VAL A 153 27.04 -21.45 -12.89
N ILE A 154 27.56 -20.57 -13.75
CA ILE A 154 27.11 -20.13 -15.09
C ILE A 154 26.10 -18.96 -15.16
N ASP A 155 26.59 -17.85 -15.71
CA ASP A 155 25.87 -16.64 -16.14
C ASP A 155 24.76 -16.94 -17.16
N THR A 156 23.57 -16.39 -16.93
CA THR A 156 22.77 -15.73 -18.00
C THR A 156 21.72 -14.81 -17.37
N PRO A 157 21.54 -13.56 -17.84
CA PRO A 157 20.55 -12.64 -17.28
C PRO A 157 19.23 -12.81 -18.03
N LEU A 158 18.18 -13.29 -17.37
CA LEU A 158 16.80 -13.05 -17.80
C LEU A 158 15.79 -13.31 -16.66
N GLN A 159 14.88 -12.34 -16.56
CA GLN A 159 13.58 -12.36 -15.87
C GLN A 159 13.50 -12.03 -14.37
N SER A 160 13.78 -10.75 -14.04
CA SER A 160 13.12 -10.07 -12.91
C SER A 160 11.72 -9.63 -13.36
N SER A 161 10.74 -10.54 -13.25
CA SER A 161 9.33 -10.24 -13.53
C SER A 161 8.41 -10.49 -12.32
N ALA A 162 8.89 -11.14 -11.27
CA ALA A 162 8.07 -11.50 -10.10
C ALA A 162 8.01 -10.38 -9.04
N SER A 163 9.10 -9.62 -8.87
CA SER A 163 9.18 -8.53 -7.87
C SER A 163 8.21 -7.38 -8.15
N HIS A 164 7.75 -7.24 -9.39
CA HIS A 164 6.87 -6.14 -9.78
C HIS A 164 5.42 -6.35 -9.31
N ASN A 165 4.96 -7.59 -9.10
CA ASN A 165 3.56 -7.85 -8.72
C ASN A 165 3.30 -7.66 -7.22
N VAL A 166 4.31 -7.85 -6.39
CA VAL A 166 4.15 -7.82 -4.92
C VAL A 166 3.86 -6.42 -4.40
N LEU A 167 4.41 -5.38 -5.05
CA LEU A 167 4.16 -4.00 -4.67
C LEU A 167 2.73 -3.53 -5.01
N TYR A 168 2.10 -4.12 -6.04
CA TYR A 168 0.71 -3.80 -6.41
C TYR A 168 -0.34 -4.46 -5.51
N THR A 169 -0.02 -5.58 -4.85
CA THR A 169 -0.99 -6.29 -3.99
C THR A 169 -1.34 -5.52 -2.70
N PHE A 170 -0.59 -4.47 -2.37
CA PHE A 170 -0.78 -3.66 -1.16
C PHE A 170 -1.25 -2.22 -1.42
N ALA A 171 -1.49 -1.85 -2.68
CA ALA A 171 -2.14 -0.60 -3.07
C ALA A 171 -3.63 -0.85 -3.31
#